data_AF-A0A454C8Y5-F1
#
_entry.id   AF-A0A454C8Y5-F1
#
_cell.length_a   1.000
_cell.length_b   1.000
_cell.length_c   1.000
_cell.angle_alpha   90.00
_cell.angle_beta   90.00
_cell.angle_gamma   90.00
#
_symmetry.space_group_name_H-M   'P 1'
#
loop_
_entity.id
_entity.type
_entity.pdbx_description
1 polymer ?
#
loop_
_entity_poly.entity_id
_entity_poly.type
_entity_poly.pdbx_seq_one_letter_code
_entity_poly.pdbx_strand_id
1 'polypeptide(L)' 'MSKYFYRLRGSQSTGKNAKTYSFGSAQQYNKALIMAQDAISKNQFKEVQIERIQVIKIIKQNS' A
#
# COMPACT_ATOMS: atom_id res chain seq x y z
N MET A 1 8.71 -5.87 -19.43
CA MET A 1 7.68 -4.99 -18.82
C MET A 1 7.91 -4.95 -17.31
N SER A 2 8.50 -3.87 -16.76
CA SER A 2 8.71 -3.74 -15.31
C SER A 2 7.37 -3.76 -14.60
N LYS A 3 7.16 -4.71 -13.67
CA LYS A 3 5.94 -4.77 -12.87
C LYS A 3 6.04 -3.68 -11.80
N TYR A 4 5.06 -2.79 -11.74
CA TYR A 4 4.95 -1.80 -10.66
C TYR A 4 3.91 -2.28 -9.63
N PHE A 5 4.08 -1.90 -8.37
CA PHE A 5 3.10 -2.11 -7.32
C PHE A 5 2.89 -0.83 -6.50
N TYR A 6 1.70 -0.71 -5.92
CA TYR A 6 1.33 0.39 -5.03
C TYR A 6 1.51 -0.04 -3.58
N ARG A 7 2.17 0.80 -2.79
CA ARG A 7 2.39 0.61 -1.36
C ARG A 7 1.60 1.66 -0.58
N LEU A 8 0.79 1.23 0.38
CA LEU A 8 0.16 2.13 1.36
C LEU A 8 1.03 2.23 2.61
N ARG A 9 1.28 3.44 3.10
CA ARG A 9 1.94 3.70 4.39
C ARG A 9 1.06 4.61 5.24
N GLY A 10 0.50 4.07 6.31
CA GLY A 10 -0.25 4.87 7.28
C GLY A 10 0.66 5.51 8.33
N SER A 11 0.42 6.76 8.71
CA SER A 11 1.07 7.40 9.86
C SER A 11 0.03 7.68 10.96
N GLN A 12 0.24 7.10 12.16
CA GLN A 12 -0.49 7.47 13.37
C GLN A 12 0.22 8.67 14.01
N SER A 13 0.14 9.82 13.34
CA SER A 13 0.58 11.16 13.75
C SER A 13 1.92 11.44 14.42
N THR A 14 2.70 10.52 14.96
CA THR A 14 4.09 10.73 15.46
C THR A 14 4.67 9.42 16.00
N GLY A 15 4.47 8.28 15.33
CA GLY A 15 4.95 7.00 15.86
C GLY A 15 4.98 5.87 14.85
N LYS A 16 6.05 5.07 14.93
CA LYS A 16 6.54 4.00 14.04
C LYS A 16 5.60 2.80 13.84
N ASN A 17 4.31 3.00 13.51
CA ASN A 17 3.34 1.93 13.26
C ASN A 17 2.75 1.98 11.84
N ALA A 18 3.62 2.06 10.82
CA ALA A 18 3.19 2.04 9.43
C ALA A 18 2.82 0.62 8.99
N LYS A 19 1.52 0.31 8.88
CA LYS A 19 1.08 -0.89 8.17
C LYS A 19 1.34 -0.70 6.69
N THR A 20 2.03 -1.68 6.10
CA THR A 20 2.40 -1.67 4.69
C THR A 20 1.48 -2.61 3.92
N TYR A 21 0.73 -2.09 2.97
CA TYR A 21 -0.10 -2.89 2.05
C TYR A 21 0.48 -2.80 0.64
N SER A 22 0.69 -3.93 -0.03
CA SER A 22 1.33 -3.99 -1.37
C SER A 22 0.35 -4.52 -2.42
N PHE A 23 0.24 -3.83 -3.56
CA PHE A 23 -0.72 -4.15 -4.61
C PHE A 23 -0.11 -4.09 -6.01
N GLY A 24 -0.10 -5.20 -6.77
CA GLY A 24 0.45 -5.23 -8.13
C GLY A 24 -0.57 -4.80 -9.20
N SER A 25 -0.19 -3.89 -10.09
CA SER A 25 -0.94 -3.34 -11.27
C SER A 25 -1.88 -2.14 -11.06
N ALA A 26 -2.17 -1.43 -12.17
CA ALA A 26 -2.98 -0.20 -12.24
C ALA A 26 -4.43 -0.38 -11.77
N GLN A 27 -5.03 -1.55 -12.00
CA GLN A 27 -6.40 -1.86 -11.56
C GLN A 27 -6.50 -1.97 -10.02
N GLN A 28 -5.36 -2.13 -9.34
CA GLN A 28 -5.31 -2.16 -7.88
C GLN A 28 -4.96 -0.80 -7.25
N TYR A 29 -4.70 0.25 -8.05
CA TYR A 29 -4.59 1.63 -7.52
C TYR A 29 -5.91 2.10 -6.89
N ASN A 30 -7.04 1.87 -7.58
CA ASN A 30 -8.36 2.18 -7.03
C ASN A 30 -8.65 1.39 -5.74
N LYS A 31 -8.17 0.14 -5.64
CA LYS A 31 -8.27 -0.64 -4.40
C LYS A 31 -7.41 -0.04 -3.28
N ALA A 32 -6.20 0.44 -3.61
CA ALA A 32 -5.34 1.12 -2.66
C ALA A 32 -5.97 2.43 -2.15
N LEU A 33 -6.63 3.19 -3.03
CA LEU A 33 -7.41 4.38 -2.64
C LEU A 33 -8.55 4.03 -1.69
N ILE A 34 -9.38 3.03 -2.03
CA ILE A 34 -10.51 2.61 -1.20
C ILE A 34 -10.04 2.19 0.20
N MET A 35 -8.96 1.39 0.28
CA MET A 35 -8.39 0.97 1.57
C MET A 35 -7.76 2.12 2.36
N ALA A 36 -7.08 3.05 1.70
CA ALA A 36 -6.54 4.24 2.36
C ALA A 36 -7.67 5.06 3.00
N GLN A 37 -8.77 5.24 2.26
CA GLN A 37 -9.91 6.02 2.70
C GLN A 37 -10.69 5.32 3.83
N ASP A 38 -10.86 4.01 3.75
CA ASP A 38 -11.43 3.18 4.82
C ASP A 38 -10.57 3.21 6.10
N ALA A 39 -9.25 3.21 5.96
CA ALA A 39 -8.36 3.25 7.12
C ALA A 39 -8.36 4.64 7.81
N ILE A 40 -8.52 5.72 7.04
CA ILE A 40 -8.73 7.07 7.59
C ILE A 40 -10.11 7.17 8.24
N SER A 41 -11.17 6.70 7.58
CA SER A 41 -12.55 6.79 8.11
C SER A 41 -12.72 5.99 9.40
N LYS A 42 -11.99 4.89 9.56
CA LYS A 42 -11.93 4.09 10.80
C LYS A 42 -11.01 4.68 11.87
N ASN A 43 -10.48 5.90 11.68
CA ASN A 43 -9.49 6.54 12.56
C ASN A 43 -8.26 5.67 12.84
N GLN A 44 -7.92 4.74 11.94
CA GLN A 44 -6.76 3.86 12.12
C GLN A 44 -5.45 4.61 11.85
N PHE A 45 -5.48 5.53 10.89
CA PHE A 45 -4.36 6.42 10.56
C PHE A 45 -4.88 7.85 10.41
N LYS A 46 -4.04 8.84 10.73
CA LYS A 46 -4.36 10.25 10.44
C LYS A 46 -4.06 10.61 8.99
N GLU A 47 -3.09 9.91 8.40
CA GLU A 47 -2.66 10.09 7.02
C GLU A 47 -2.26 8.73 6.44
N VAL A 48 -2.55 8.52 5.15
CA VAL A 48 -2.12 7.35 4.40
C VAL A 48 -1.48 7.80 3.10
N GLN A 49 -0.21 7.46 2.91
CA GLN A 49 0.55 7.73 1.69
C GLN A 49 0.45 6.55 0.72
N ILE A 50 0.25 6.83 -0.57
CA ILE A 50 0.26 5.82 -1.64
C ILE A 50 1.51 6.02 -2.50
N GLU A 51 2.38 5.02 -2.56
CA GLU A 51 3.64 5.08 -3.32
C GLU A 51 3.61 4.08 -4.48
N ARG A 52 4.12 4.45 -5.66
CA ARG A 52 4.32 3.52 -6.79
C ARG A 52 5.76 3.03 -6.80
N ILE A 53 5.97 1.74 -6.58
CA ILE A 53 7.29 1.12 -6.46
C ILE A 53 7.52 0.14 -7.61
N GLN A 54 8.74 0.12 -8.15
CA GLN A 54 9.16 -0.85 -9.15
C GLN A 54 9.47 -2.20 -8.49
N VAL A 55 8.92 -3.29 -9.02
CA VAL A 55 9.31 -4.65 -8.63
C VAL A 55 10.61 -5.02 -9.34
N ILE A 56 11.66 -5.27 -8.55
CA ILE A 56 12.97 -5.71 -9.06
C ILE A 56 13.00 -7.24 -9.27
N LYS A 57 12.41 -8.01 -8.34
CA LYS A 57 12.36 -9.48 -8.38
C LYS A 57 11.13 -10.00 -7.62
N ILE A 58 10.50 -11.07 -8.11
CA ILE A 58 9.44 -11.81 -7.39
C ILE A 58 9.97 -13.21 -7.09
N ILE A 59 9.97 -13.60 -5.82
CA ILE A 59 10.28 -14.96 -5.37
C ILE A 59 8.95 -15.59 -4.95
N LYS A 60 8.60 -16.75 -5.51
CA LYS A 60 7.40 -17.51 -5.16
C LYS A 60 7.82 -18.78 -4.43
N GLN A 61 7.06 -19.16 -3.41
CA GLN A 61 7.17 -20.50 -2.82
C GLN A 61 6.51 -21.47 -3.80
N ASN A 62 7.21 -22.52 -4.22
CA ASN A 62 6.56 -23.59 -4.98
C ASN A 62 5.62 -24.32 -4.03
N SER A 63 4.34 -24.38 -4.39
CA SER A 63 3.33 -25.24 -3.76
C SER A 63 3.48 -26.66 -4.30
#